data_AF-A0A5C7M8T6-F1
#
_entry.id   AF-A0A5C7M8T6-F1
#
_cell.length_a   1.000
_cell.length_b   1.000
_cell.length_c   1.000
_cell.angle_alpha   90.00
_cell.angle_beta   90.00
_cell.angle_gamma   90.00
#
_symmetry.space_group_name_H-M   'P 1'
#
loop_
_entity.id
_entity.type
_entity.pdbx_description
1 polymer ?
#
loop_
_entity_poly.entity_id
_entity_poly.type
_entity_poly.pdbx_seq_one_letter_code
_entity_poly.pdbx_strand_id
1 'polypeptide(L)'
;MKIIIEGPDNSGKSTLAKKLSDLLRLPLYVGKGPVKSPLDFYARWMEFVSQEDGVYDRHFCISELIYQQFFDRGGKMHDDALVQSFYRDHNPIIIYARPLNASLDGHTATSPADTPEYLAALSHQHSHICAAYDLWAATCSPILYTIGMPLGELLIQLEHRLDNQRSAA
;
A
#
# COMPACT_ATOMS: atom_id res chain seq x y z
N MET A 1 -7.07 12.68 8.29
CA MET A 1 -6.70 12.29 6.92
C MET A 1 -5.48 11.37 6.86
N LYS A 2 -5.71 10.11 6.44
CA LYS A 2 -4.63 9.15 6.17
C LYS A 2 -4.61 8.82 4.68
N ILE A 3 -3.48 9.08 4.02
CA ILE A 3 -3.25 8.82 2.60
C ILE A 3 -2.36 7.58 2.49
N ILE A 4 -2.88 6.51 1.92
CA ILE A 4 -2.17 5.25 1.76
C ILE A 4 -1.73 5.11 0.32
N ILE A 5 -0.45 4.88 0.08
CA ILE A 5 0.08 4.55 -1.25
C ILE A 5 0.36 3.06 -1.30
N GLU A 6 -0.34 2.37 -2.20
CA GLU A 6 -0.25 0.92 -2.33
C GLU A 6 -0.02 0.46 -3.76
N GLY A 7 0.44 -0.79 -3.90
CA GLY A 7 0.76 -1.39 -5.18
C GLY A 7 1.92 -2.39 -5.14
N PRO A 8 2.13 -3.15 -6.22
CA PRO A 8 3.15 -4.20 -6.30
C PRO A 8 4.56 -3.60 -6.27
N ASP A 9 5.58 -4.42 -6.06
CA ASP A 9 6.97 -3.95 -6.14
C ASP A 9 7.29 -3.32 -7.50
N ASN A 10 8.31 -2.44 -7.50
CA ASN A 10 8.70 -1.62 -8.66
C ASN A 10 7.65 -0.59 -9.16
N SER A 11 6.57 -0.33 -8.42
CA SER A 11 5.55 0.63 -8.87
C SER A 11 5.79 2.11 -8.52
N GLY A 12 6.95 2.45 -7.97
CA GLY A 12 7.33 3.84 -7.64
C GLY A 12 6.71 4.42 -6.36
N LYS A 13 6.08 3.59 -5.52
CA LYS A 13 5.38 4.00 -4.28
C LYS A 13 6.22 4.86 -3.35
N SER A 14 7.40 4.40 -2.96
CA SER A 14 8.25 5.12 -2.01
C SER A 14 8.67 6.49 -2.54
N THR A 15 8.90 6.61 -3.85
CA THR A 15 9.17 7.89 -4.49
C THR A 15 7.94 8.81 -4.46
N LEU A 16 6.76 8.27 -4.75
CA LEU A 16 5.51 9.03 -4.70
C LEU A 16 5.16 9.47 -3.28
N ALA A 17 5.30 8.56 -2.30
CA ALA A 17 4.98 8.79 -0.91
C ALA A 17 5.83 9.91 -0.32
N LYS A 18 7.14 9.90 -0.61
CA LYS A 18 8.04 10.97 -0.23
C LYS A 18 7.62 12.31 -0.85
N LYS A 19 7.37 12.35 -2.17
CA LYS A 19 6.94 13.58 -2.86
C LYS A 19 5.64 14.15 -2.29
N LEU A 20 4.64 13.30 -2.03
CA LEU A 20 3.37 13.72 -1.46
C LEU A 20 3.52 14.20 -0.01
N SER A 21 4.30 13.50 0.80
CA SER A 21 4.64 13.93 2.16
C SER A 21 5.27 15.33 2.17
N ASP A 22 6.26 15.57 1.30
CA ASP A 22 6.95 16.86 1.18
C ASP A 22 5.98 17.99 0.74
N LEU A 23 5.15 17.72 -0.27
CA LEU A 23 4.22 18.72 -0.83
C LEU A 23 3.08 19.07 0.12
N LEU A 24 2.50 18.05 0.76
CA LEU A 24 1.38 18.22 1.68
C LEU A 24 1.84 18.61 3.10
N ARG A 25 3.15 18.58 3.35
CA ARG A 25 3.77 18.79 4.68
C ARG A 25 3.21 17.84 5.74
N LEU A 26 3.02 16.59 5.35
CA LEU A 26 2.50 15.53 6.21
C LEU A 26 3.62 14.57 6.60
N PRO A 27 3.59 13.97 7.80
CA PRO A 27 4.49 12.88 8.16
C PRO A 27 4.45 11.73 7.15
N LEU A 28 5.61 11.14 6.88
CA LEU A 28 5.75 9.92 6.09
C LEU A 28 5.93 8.71 7.02
N TYR A 29 5.01 7.76 6.93
CA TYR A 29 5.06 6.47 7.63
C TYR A 29 5.44 5.37 6.65
N VAL A 30 6.59 4.72 6.85
CA VAL A 30 7.09 3.67 5.95
C VAL A 30 6.68 2.29 6.47
N GLY A 31 6.13 1.45 5.59
CA GLY A 31 5.74 0.09 5.91
C GLY A 31 6.88 -0.77 6.44
N LYS A 32 6.60 -1.59 7.46
CA LYS A 32 7.58 -2.44 8.18
C LYS A 32 7.85 -3.80 7.51
N GLY A 33 7.58 -3.92 6.22
CA GLY A 33 7.66 -5.18 5.47
C GLY A 33 6.53 -6.16 5.82
N PRO A 34 6.69 -7.46 5.50
CA PRO A 34 5.67 -8.48 5.74
C PRO A 34 5.30 -8.63 7.22
N VAL A 35 4.06 -9.05 7.49
CA VAL A 35 3.60 -9.36 8.85
C VAL A 35 4.25 -10.67 9.29
N LYS A 36 4.77 -10.69 10.53
CA LYS A 36 5.51 -11.85 11.07
C LYS A 36 4.63 -12.81 11.87
N SER A 37 3.54 -12.31 12.43
CA SER A 37 2.58 -13.07 13.22
C SER A 37 1.27 -12.30 13.38
N PRO A 38 0.16 -12.95 13.81
CA PRO A 38 -1.07 -12.24 14.16
C PRO A 38 -0.89 -11.18 15.25
N LEU A 39 0.04 -11.41 16.20
CA LEU A 39 0.37 -10.41 17.23
C LEU A 39 1.09 -9.19 16.64
N ASP A 40 1.98 -9.39 15.66
CA ASP A 40 2.60 -8.29 14.90
C ASP A 40 1.55 -7.51 14.10
N PHE A 41 0.57 -8.19 13.49
CA PHE A 41 -0.56 -7.54 12.82
C PHE A 41 -1.32 -6.61 13.77
N TYR A 42 -1.69 -7.12 14.96
CA TYR A 42 -2.39 -6.33 15.98
C TYR A 42 -1.54 -5.16 16.50
N ALA A 43 -0.24 -5.36 16.73
CA ALA A 43 0.65 -4.29 17.17
C ALA A 43 0.74 -3.15 16.14
N ARG A 44 0.87 -3.49 14.85
CA ARG A 44 0.86 -2.50 13.75
C ARG A 44 -0.50 -1.81 13.62
N TRP A 45 -1.59 -2.51 13.91
CA TRP A 45 -2.92 -1.92 13.98
C TRP A 45 -3.02 -0.86 15.08
N MET A 46 -2.60 -1.18 16.30
CA MET A 46 -2.62 -0.22 17.40
C MET A 46 -1.75 1.01 17.13
N GLU A 47 -0.61 0.82 16.47
CA GLU A 47 0.24 1.91 15.99
C GLU A 47 -0.45 2.75 14.91
N PHE A 48 -1.06 2.11 13.90
CA PHE A 48 -1.79 2.82 12.86
C PHE A 48 -2.93 3.67 13.45
N VAL A 49 -3.71 3.11 14.38
CA VAL A 49 -4.84 3.82 15.00
C VAL A 49 -4.37 5.01 15.82
N SER A 50 -3.23 4.91 16.51
CA SER A 50 -2.68 6.01 17.33
C SER A 50 -1.97 7.10 16.53
N GLN A 51 -1.55 6.80 15.30
CA GLN A 51 -0.94 7.79 14.41
C GLN A 51 -1.96 8.81 13.90
N GLU A 52 -1.48 10.06 13.80
CA GLU A 52 -2.21 11.18 13.23
C GLU A 52 -2.27 11.11 11.70
N ASP A 53 -2.64 12.23 11.10
CA ASP A 53 -2.70 12.41 9.66
C ASP A 53 -1.32 12.25 9.02
N GLY A 54 -1.27 11.60 7.86
CA GLY A 54 -0.01 11.25 7.24
C GLY A 54 -0.11 10.58 5.89
N VAL A 55 1.04 10.45 5.25
CA VAL A 55 1.25 9.65 4.04
C VAL A 55 1.89 8.33 4.44
N TYR A 56 1.32 7.22 4.00
CA TYR A 56 1.77 5.88 4.33
C TYR A 56 2.30 5.19 3.08
N ASP A 57 3.58 4.83 3.09
CA ASP A 57 4.19 4.00 2.06
C ASP A 57 3.92 2.52 2.38
N ARG A 58 2.85 2.00 1.78
CA ARG A 58 2.23 0.68 2.01
C ARG A 58 1.51 0.56 3.36
N HIS A 59 0.50 -0.30 3.39
CA HIS A 59 -0.27 -0.61 4.58
C HIS A 59 -0.57 -2.10 4.68
N PHE A 60 -0.26 -2.69 5.84
CA PHE A 60 -0.32 -4.13 6.06
C PHE A 60 -1.74 -4.72 5.89
N CYS A 61 -2.81 -3.95 6.16
CA CYS A 61 -4.19 -4.37 5.87
C CYS A 61 -4.50 -4.58 4.37
N ILE A 62 -3.65 -4.06 3.47
CA ILE A 62 -3.77 -4.24 2.02
C ILE A 62 -2.73 -5.26 1.56
N SER A 63 -1.45 -4.98 1.83
CA SER A 63 -0.36 -5.79 1.31
C SER A 63 -0.42 -7.24 1.80
N GLU A 64 -0.78 -7.49 3.06
CA GLU A 64 -0.83 -8.85 3.60
C GLU A 64 -1.93 -9.69 2.92
N LEU A 65 -3.08 -9.09 2.60
CA LEU A 65 -4.16 -9.78 1.90
C LEU A 65 -3.73 -10.30 0.53
N ILE A 66 -2.84 -9.57 -0.14
CA ILE A 66 -2.36 -9.88 -1.48
C ILE A 66 -1.15 -10.82 -1.39
N TYR A 67 -0.09 -10.44 -0.68
CA TYR A 67 1.16 -11.20 -0.68
C TYR A 67 1.02 -12.57 -0.01
N GLN A 68 0.18 -12.74 1.02
CA GLN A 68 0.00 -14.06 1.66
C GLN A 68 -0.52 -15.15 0.69
N GLN A 69 -1.12 -14.77 -0.44
CA GLN A 69 -1.61 -15.72 -1.45
C GLN A 69 -0.47 -16.37 -2.23
N PHE A 70 0.70 -15.73 -2.26
CA PHE A 70 1.84 -16.12 -3.10
C PHE A 70 3.04 -16.61 -2.29
N PHE A 71 3.07 -16.30 -1.01
CA PHE A 71 4.16 -16.67 -0.10
C PHE A 71 3.58 -17.47 1.06
N ASP A 72 4.09 -18.67 1.29
CA ASP A 72 3.70 -19.46 2.45
C ASP A 72 4.16 -18.75 3.73
N ARG A 73 3.17 -18.34 4.53
CA ARG A 73 3.39 -17.68 5.84
C ARG A 73 3.15 -18.64 7.00
N GLY A 74 2.76 -19.90 6.76
CA GLY A 74 2.40 -20.82 7.83
C GLY A 74 1.03 -20.54 8.47
N GLY A 75 0.14 -19.84 7.76
CA GLY A 75 -1.24 -19.58 8.17
C GLY A 75 -1.72 -18.17 7.88
N LYS A 76 -2.95 -17.87 8.33
CA LYS A 76 -3.58 -16.56 8.21
C LYS A 76 -2.92 -15.56 9.16
N MET A 77 -2.34 -14.50 8.62
CA MET A 77 -1.61 -13.48 9.39
C MET A 77 -2.44 -12.24 9.75
N HIS A 78 -3.61 -12.07 9.13
CA HIS A 78 -4.46 -10.90 9.29
C HIS A 78 -5.74 -11.22 10.05
N ASP A 79 -6.31 -10.18 10.65
CA ASP A 79 -7.63 -10.21 11.29
C ASP A 79 -8.65 -9.53 10.36
N ASP A 80 -9.69 -10.25 9.96
CA ASP A 80 -10.72 -9.74 9.04
C ASP A 80 -11.49 -8.56 9.63
N ALA A 81 -11.79 -8.58 10.93
CA ALA A 81 -12.54 -7.51 11.56
C ALA A 81 -11.75 -6.20 11.54
N LEU A 82 -10.44 -6.27 11.76
CA LEU A 82 -9.55 -5.11 11.67
C LEU A 82 -9.40 -4.62 10.22
N VAL A 83 -9.29 -5.53 9.25
CA VAL A 83 -9.29 -5.17 7.83
C VAL A 83 -10.60 -4.49 7.43
N GLN A 84 -11.74 -4.99 7.88
CA GLN A 84 -13.03 -4.34 7.63
C GLN A 84 -13.12 -2.96 8.30
N SER A 85 -12.60 -2.84 9.52
CA SER A 85 -12.54 -1.56 10.24
C SER A 85 -11.63 -0.55 9.54
N PHE A 86 -10.50 -0.99 8.97
CA PHE A 86 -9.61 -0.15 8.16
C PHE A 86 -10.36 0.53 7.01
N TYR A 87 -11.15 -0.22 6.23
CA TYR A 87 -11.88 0.36 5.10
C TYR A 87 -13.08 1.19 5.53
N ARG A 88 -13.86 0.71 6.50
CA ARG A 88 -15.15 1.30 6.87
C ARG A 88 -15.01 2.45 7.86
N ASP A 89 -14.28 2.23 8.95
CA ASP A 89 -14.29 3.12 10.11
C ASP A 89 -13.18 4.17 10.01
N HIS A 90 -12.03 3.81 9.42
CA HIS A 90 -10.92 4.75 9.19
C HIS A 90 -10.94 5.41 7.81
N ASN A 91 -11.64 4.81 6.85
CA ASN A 91 -11.90 5.34 5.50
C ASN A 91 -10.70 6.13 4.91
N PRO A 92 -9.51 5.53 4.78
CA PRO A 92 -8.35 6.24 4.27
C PRO A 92 -8.52 6.58 2.78
N ILE A 93 -7.82 7.61 2.32
CA ILE A 93 -7.65 7.83 0.89
C ILE A 93 -6.56 6.90 0.40
N ILE A 94 -6.88 6.08 -0.61
CA ILE A 94 -5.96 5.08 -1.15
C ILE A 94 -5.54 5.52 -2.55
N ILE A 95 -4.23 5.55 -2.78
CA ILE A 95 -3.61 5.74 -4.09
C ILE A 95 -2.99 4.41 -4.51
N TYR A 96 -3.49 3.83 -5.60
CA TYR A 96 -2.91 2.63 -6.19
C TYR A 96 -1.87 3.01 -7.24
N ALA A 97 -0.60 2.83 -6.89
CA ALA A 97 0.52 2.97 -7.81
C ALA A 97 0.71 1.67 -8.60
N ARG A 98 0.32 1.69 -9.88
CA ARG A 98 0.47 0.59 -10.81
C ARG A 98 1.75 0.76 -11.63
N PRO A 99 2.63 -0.26 -11.72
CA PRO A 99 3.83 -0.18 -12.53
C PRO A 99 3.46 -0.13 -14.03
N LEU A 100 4.29 0.54 -14.85
CA LEU A 100 4.07 0.63 -16.31
C LEU A 100 4.18 -0.73 -16.99
N ASN A 101 5.04 -1.58 -16.44
CA ASN A 101 5.34 -2.93 -16.88
C ASN A 101 5.35 -3.83 -15.64
N ALA A 102 4.77 -5.02 -15.73
CA ALA A 102 4.80 -6.03 -14.66
C ALA A 102 6.16 -6.71 -14.54
N SER A 103 7.24 -5.93 -14.66
CA SER A 103 8.63 -6.37 -14.59
C SER A 103 9.29 -5.81 -13.33
N LEU A 104 10.16 -6.62 -12.73
CA LEU A 104 11.03 -6.21 -11.64
C LEU A 104 12.36 -5.63 -12.14
N ASP A 105 12.49 -5.34 -13.44
CA ASP A 105 13.72 -4.74 -13.99
C ASP A 105 14.08 -3.46 -13.23
N GLY A 106 15.27 -3.44 -12.62
CA GLY A 106 15.75 -2.34 -11.79
C GLY A 106 15.40 -2.45 -10.29
N HIS A 107 14.76 -3.53 -9.84
CA HIS A 107 14.52 -3.78 -8.42
C HIS A 107 15.83 -4.16 -7.72
N THR A 108 16.40 -3.23 -6.97
CA THR A 108 17.48 -3.52 -6.02
C THR A 108 16.91 -4.03 -4.70
N ALA A 109 17.40 -5.18 -4.26
CA ALA A 109 17.21 -5.67 -2.90
C ALA A 109 17.70 -4.59 -1.92
N THR A 110 16.79 -4.07 -1.10
CA THR A 110 17.08 -2.98 -0.15
C THR A 110 16.78 -3.36 1.29
N SER A 111 16.16 -4.53 1.51
CA SER A 111 15.76 -5.02 2.82
C SER A 111 16.49 -6.31 3.19
N PRO A 112 16.78 -6.54 4.48
CA PRO A 112 17.21 -7.85 4.98
C PRO A 112 16.23 -9.01 4.67
N ALA A 113 14.99 -8.70 4.33
CA ALA A 113 13.99 -9.69 3.91
C ALA A 113 14.16 -10.16 2.46
N ASP A 114 15.01 -9.50 1.67
CA ASP A 114 15.22 -9.77 0.25
C ASP A 114 16.25 -10.90 0.05
N THR A 115 15.98 -12.10 0.58
CA THR A 115 16.86 -13.25 0.33
C THR A 115 16.82 -13.64 -1.16
N PRO A 116 17.88 -14.26 -1.72
CA PRO A 116 17.87 -14.70 -3.12
C PRO A 116 16.66 -15.59 -3.45
N GLU A 117 16.26 -16.46 -2.53
CA GLU A 117 15.11 -17.34 -2.69
C GLU A 117 13.80 -16.55 -2.71
N TYR A 118 13.66 -15.56 -1.82
CA TYR A 118 12.51 -14.67 -1.79
C TYR A 118 12.41 -13.85 -3.09
N LEU A 119 13.52 -13.28 -3.55
CA LEU A 119 13.58 -12.50 -4.78
C LEU A 119 13.26 -13.36 -6.02
N ALA A 120 13.74 -14.60 -6.06
CA ALA A 120 13.41 -15.55 -7.12
C ALA A 120 11.91 -15.88 -7.12
N ALA A 121 11.34 -16.15 -5.94
CA ALA A 121 9.90 -16.38 -5.79
C ALA A 121 9.08 -15.14 -6.17
N LEU A 122 9.51 -13.95 -5.73
CA LEU A 122 8.87 -12.69 -6.08
C LEU A 122 8.89 -12.46 -7.58
N SER A 123 10.04 -12.66 -8.23
CA SER A 123 10.17 -12.54 -9.69
C SER A 123 9.26 -13.52 -10.43
N HIS A 124 9.14 -14.76 -9.95
CA HIS A 124 8.25 -15.76 -10.55
C HIS A 124 6.77 -15.40 -10.37
N GLN A 125 6.40 -14.79 -9.24
CA GLN A 125 5.01 -14.47 -8.90
C GLN A 125 4.60 -13.04 -9.26
N HIS A 126 5.51 -12.19 -9.73
CA HIS A 126 5.26 -10.75 -9.82
C HIS A 126 4.06 -10.39 -10.70
N SER A 127 3.90 -11.05 -11.85
CA SER A 127 2.74 -10.84 -12.73
C SER A 127 1.42 -11.18 -12.04
N HIS A 128 1.38 -12.27 -11.26
CA HIS A 128 0.20 -12.66 -10.49
C HIS A 128 -0.07 -11.70 -9.32
N ILE A 129 0.99 -11.21 -8.65
CA ILE A 129 0.88 -10.19 -7.60
C ILE A 129 0.28 -8.90 -8.18
N CYS A 130 0.76 -8.46 -9.34
CA CYS A 130 0.18 -7.32 -10.06
C CYS A 130 -1.30 -7.54 -10.37
N ALA A 131 -1.68 -8.71 -10.89
CA ALA A 131 -3.07 -9.04 -11.17
C ALA A 131 -3.96 -9.05 -9.91
N ALA A 132 -3.42 -9.52 -8.77
CA ALA A 132 -4.14 -9.49 -7.50
C ALA A 132 -4.32 -8.05 -6.97
N TYR A 133 -3.33 -7.17 -7.15
CA TYR A 133 -3.48 -5.74 -6.88
C TYR A 133 -4.53 -5.10 -7.79
N ASP A 134 -4.56 -5.44 -9.08
CA ASP A 134 -5.55 -4.91 -10.01
C ASP A 134 -6.98 -5.32 -9.62
N LEU A 135 -7.16 -6.58 -9.19
CA LEU A 135 -8.44 -7.07 -8.69
C LEU A 135 -8.86 -6.34 -7.41
N TRP A 136 -7.93 -6.17 -6.46
CA TRP A 136 -8.17 -5.40 -5.24
C TRP A 136 -8.53 -3.94 -5.54
N ALA A 137 -7.81 -3.29 -6.46
CA ALA A 137 -8.08 -1.92 -6.84
C ALA A 137 -9.49 -1.76 -7.46
N ALA A 138 -9.95 -2.73 -8.24
CA ALA A 138 -11.29 -2.73 -8.80
C ALA A 138 -12.40 -2.75 -7.74
N THR A 139 -12.15 -3.33 -6.55
CA THR A 139 -13.14 -3.39 -5.47
C THR A 139 -13.07 -2.18 -4.53
N CYS A 140 -11.90 -1.56 -4.37
CA CYS A 140 -11.70 -0.45 -3.44
C CYS A 140 -11.84 0.94 -4.08
N SER A 141 -11.88 1.05 -5.41
CA SER A 141 -11.94 2.32 -6.15
C SER A 141 -10.88 3.35 -5.68
N PRO A 142 -9.58 2.98 -5.67
CA PRO A 142 -8.51 3.90 -5.30
C PRO A 142 -8.30 4.97 -6.37
N ILE A 143 -7.56 6.02 -6.02
CA ILE A 143 -6.99 6.94 -7.01
C ILE A 143 -5.87 6.19 -7.74
N LEU A 144 -5.97 6.05 -9.06
CA LEU A 144 -4.95 5.37 -9.84
C LEU A 144 -3.76 6.30 -10.11
N TYR A 145 -2.55 5.81 -9.87
CA TYR A 145 -1.31 6.47 -10.24
C TYR A 145 -0.45 5.54 -11.09
N THR A 146 0.11 6.07 -12.17
CA THR A 146 1.11 5.39 -12.99
C THR A 146 2.36 6.24 -13.08
N ILE A 147 3.52 5.59 -13.19
CA ILE A 147 4.79 6.29 -13.35
C ILE A 147 4.71 7.16 -14.62
N GLY A 148 5.05 8.44 -14.48
CA GLY A 148 4.96 9.43 -15.55
C GLY A 148 3.68 10.28 -15.52
N MET A 149 2.66 9.90 -14.74
CA MET A 149 1.50 10.76 -14.50
C MET A 149 1.93 12.08 -13.84
N PRO A 150 1.48 13.24 -14.34
CA PRO A 150 1.78 14.53 -13.73
C PRO A 150 1.23 14.60 -12.30
N LEU A 151 2.05 15.06 -11.37
CA LEU A 151 1.67 15.13 -9.95
C LEU A 151 0.50 16.10 -9.71
N GLY A 152 0.35 17.15 -10.53
CA GLY A 152 -0.79 18.05 -10.47
C GLY A 152 -2.13 17.36 -10.73
N GLU A 153 -2.17 16.38 -11.64
CA GLU A 153 -3.39 15.60 -11.90
C GLU A 153 -3.78 14.74 -10.69
N LEU A 154 -2.78 14.12 -10.05
CA LEU A 154 -3.00 13.35 -8.83
C LEU A 154 -3.51 14.24 -7.69
N LEU A 155 -2.97 15.46 -7.54
CA LEU A 155 -3.39 16.39 -6.49
C LEU A 155 -4.84 16.85 -6.67
N ILE A 156 -5.29 17.10 -7.91
CA ILE A 156 -6.69 17.44 -8.19
C ILE A 156 -7.63 16.29 -7.77
N GLN A 157 -7.26 15.05 -8.10
CA GLN A 157 -8.05 13.87 -7.69
C GLN A 157 -8.08 13.71 -6.17
N LEU A 158 -6.96 14.00 -5.50
CA LEU A 158 -6.85 13.96 -4.06
C LEU A 158 -7.74 15.02 -3.39
N GLU A 159 -7.73 16.27 -3.88
CA GLU A 159 -8.61 17.34 -3.40
C GLU A 159 -10.08 16.97 -3.53
N HIS A 160 -10.50 16.48 -4.71
CA HIS A 160 -11.87 16.04 -4.91
C HIS A 160 -12.28 14.92 -3.94
N ARG A 161 -11.38 13.96 -3.67
CA ARG A 161 -11.65 12.88 -2.71
C ARG A 161 -11.78 13.41 -1.29
N LEU A 162 -10.98 14.41 -0.93
CA LEU A 162 -11.02 15.05 0.38
C LEU A 162 -12.30 15.84 0.62
N ASP A 163 -12.75 16.61 -0.36
CA ASP A 163 -13.98 17.38 -0.26
C ASP A 163 -15.20 16.46 -0.11
N ASN A 164 -15.19 15.32 -0.80
CA ASN A 164 -16.21 14.29 -0.64
C ASN A 164 -16.20 13.67 0.77
N GLN A 165 -15.02 13.39 1.35
CA GLN A 165 -14.93 12.86 2.71
C GLN A 165 -15.39 13.87 3.77
N ARG A 166 -15.06 15.16 3.60
CA ARG A 166 -15.50 16.23 4.50
C ARG A 166 -17.00 16.46 4.46
N SER A 167 -17.62 16.27 3.31
CA SER A 167 -19.07 16.45 3.12
C SER A 167 -19.89 15.28 3.69
N ALA A 168 -19.25 14.13 3.96
CA ALA A 168 -19.89 12.91 4.47
C ALA A 168 -19.74 12.74 6.00
N ALA A 169 -18.93 13.57 6.66
CA ALA A 169 -18.67 13.56 8.11
C ALA A 169 -19.55 14.61 8.83
#